data_AF-A0A098T5G9-F1
#
_entry.id   AF-A0A098T5G9-F1
#
_cell.length_a   1.000
_cell.length_b   1.000
_cell.length_c   1.000
_cell.angle_alpha   90.00
_cell.angle_beta   90.00
_cell.angle_gamma   90.00
#
_symmetry.space_group_name_H-M   'P 1'
#
loop_
_entity.id
_entity.type
_entity.pdbx_description
1 polymer ?
#
loop_
_entity_poly.entity_id
_entity_poly.type
_entity_poly.pdbx_seq_one_letter_code
_entity_poly.pdbx_strand_id
1 'polypeptide(L)' 'MEARHASREDLDLLALSPGAIVLVTRAIDIDPAGRPVLYGESRFAADRVDLFIDTGASGPSADGA' A
#
# COMPACT_ATOMS: atom_id res chain seq x y z
N MET A 1 1.65 -0.72 -6.07
CA MET A 1 1.64 -1.89 -5.17
C MET A 1 2.13 -3.11 -5.93
N GLU A 2 2.77 -4.05 -5.25
CA GLU A 2 3.23 -5.32 -5.84
C GLU A 2 2.90 -6.49 -4.91
N ALA A 3 2.73 -7.67 -5.49
CA ALA A 3 2.69 -8.93 -4.75
C ALA A 3 3.97 -9.71 -5.05
N ARG A 4 4.60 -10.27 -4.01
CA ARG A 4 5.81 -11.08 -4.16
C ARG A 4 5.86 -12.20 -3.13
N HIS A 5 6.70 -13.20 -3.36
CA HIS A 5 7.04 -14.15 -2.31
C HIS A 5 7.67 -13.44 -1.11
N ALA A 6 7.31 -13.89 0.08
CA ALA A 6 7.86 -13.45 1.34
C ALA A 6 9.38 -13.70 1.36
N SER A 7 10.13 -12.66 1.71
CA SER A 7 11.54 -12.81 2.07
C SER A 7 11.67 -13.49 3.42
N ARG A 8 12.88 -13.90 3.81
CA ARG A 8 13.10 -14.50 5.13
C ARG A 8 12.69 -13.56 6.28
N GLU A 9 12.98 -12.27 6.13
CA GLU A 9 12.57 -11.26 7.09
C GLU A 9 11.04 -11.14 7.18
N ASP A 10 10.34 -11.20 6.03
CA ASP A 10 8.88 -11.17 6.01
C ASP A 10 8.29 -12.41 6.72
N LEU A 11 8.88 -13.60 6.51
CA LEU A 11 8.46 -14.83 7.19
C LEU A 11 8.60 -14.71 8.71
N ASP A 12 9.73 -14.16 9.17
CA ASP A 12 10.05 -14.04 10.60
C ASP A 12 9.17 -12.96 11.26
N LEU A 13 9.09 -11.75 10.68
CA LEU A 13 8.37 -10.62 11.26
C LEU A 13 6.84 -10.76 11.19
N LEU A 14 6.32 -11.41 10.14
CA LEU A 14 4.87 -11.59 9.96
C LEU A 14 4.38 -12.99 10.38
N ALA A 15 5.28 -13.83 10.88
CA ALA A 15 5.02 -15.21 11.27
C ALA A 15 4.28 -15.98 10.16
N LEU A 16 4.93 -16.10 9.01
CA LEU A 16 4.38 -16.75 7.81
C LEU A 16 5.05 -18.08 7.52
N SER A 17 4.30 -18.97 6.89
CA SER A 17 4.84 -20.21 6.34
C SER A 17 5.75 -19.93 5.14
N PRO A 18 6.79 -20.75 4.90
CA PRO A 18 7.63 -20.63 3.71
C PRO A 18 6.80 -20.64 2.42
N GLY A 19 7.17 -19.79 1.47
CA GLY A 19 6.48 -19.65 0.18
C GLY A 19 5.26 -18.73 0.19
N ALA A 20 4.85 -18.21 1.36
CA ALA A 20 3.76 -17.23 1.46
C ALA A 20 3.97 -16.01 0.56
N ILE A 21 2.86 -15.39 0.15
CA ILE A 21 2.86 -14.13 -0.61
C ILE A 21 2.67 -12.96 0.35
N VAL A 22 3.40 -11.89 0.10
CA VAL A 22 3.21 -10.59 0.76
C VAL A 22 2.80 -9.53 -0.25
N LEU A 23 1.92 -8.63 0.18
CA LEU A 23 1.56 -7.43 -0.53
C LEU A 23 2.44 -6.30 -0.03
N VAL A 24 3.15 -5.63 -0.95
CA VAL A 24 4.05 -4.51 -0.62
C VAL A 24 3.47 -3.22 -1.21
N THR A 25 3.32 -2.23 -0.34
CA THR A 25 2.94 -0.87 -0.72
C THR A 25 4.07 0.09 -0.42
N ARG A 26 4.26 1.07 -1.29
CA ARG A 26 5.25 2.14 -1.15
C ARG A 26 4.52 3.46 -1.30
N ALA A 27 4.79 4.39 -0.40
CA ALA A 27 4.14 5.69 -0.37
C ALA A 27 5.15 6.81 -0.06
N ILE A 28 4.85 7.99 -0.58
CA ILE A 28 5.48 9.25 -0.18
C ILE A 28 4.39 10.12 0.41
N ASP A 29 4.56 10.50 1.68
CA ASP A 29 3.67 11.47 2.30
C ASP A 29 4.27 12.86 2.13
N ILE A 30 3.42 13.84 1.83
CA ILE A 30 3.79 15.23 1.60
C ILE A 30 3.17 16.13 2.67
N ASP A 31 3.87 17.21 3.02
CA ASP A 31 3.29 18.29 3.82
C ASP A 31 2.28 19.12 2.97
N PRO A 32 1.52 20.04 3.60
CA PRO A 32 0.59 20.91 2.86
C PRO A 32 1.25 21.85 1.83
N ALA A 33 2.58 22.04 1.89
CA ALA A 33 3.34 22.80 0.91
C ALA A 33 3.86 21.91 -0.25
N GLY A 34 3.46 20.64 -0.29
CA GLY A 34 3.85 19.68 -1.32
C GLY A 34 5.25 19.11 -1.13
N ARG A 35 5.89 19.31 0.02
CA ARG A 35 7.24 18.83 0.27
C ARG A 35 7.18 17.40 0.82
N PRO A 36 7.94 16.43 0.26
CA PRO A 36 8.01 15.08 0.81
C PRO A 36 8.52 15.11 2.25
N VAL A 37 7.82 14.41 3.14
CA VAL A 37 8.19 14.29 4.56
C VAL A 37 8.45 12.85 4.98
N LEU A 38 7.87 11.87 4.29
CA LEU A 38 8.02 10.45 4.62
C LEU A 38 8.15 9.63 3.34
N TYR A 39 9.06 8.66 3.35
CA TYR A 39 8.97 7.48 2.51
C TYR A 39 8.61 6.28 3.38
N GLY A 40 7.52 5.60 3.05
CA GLY A 40 7.05 4.42 3.74
C GLY A 40 6.98 3.21 2.82
N GLU A 41 7.49 2.07 3.28
CA GLU A 41 7.20 0.76 2.69
C GLU A 41 6.46 -0.08 3.73
N SER A 42 5.24 -0.51 3.40
CA SER A 42 4.43 -1.40 4.25
C SER A 42 4.30 -2.76 3.60
N ARG A 43 4.28 -3.80 4.43
CA ARG A 43 4.19 -5.20 3.99
C ARG A 43 3.09 -5.92 4.75
N PHE A 44 2.20 -6.57 4.01
CA PHE A 44 1.04 -7.26 4.54
C PHE A 44 1.06 -8.73 4.13
N ALA A 45 0.65 -9.62 5.04
CA ALA A 45 0.41 -11.02 4.72
C ALA A 45 -0.82 -11.11 3.80
N ALA A 46 -0.64 -11.64 2.58
CA ALA A 46 -1.66 -11.60 1.54
C ALA A 46 -2.89 -12.48 1.86
N ASP A 47 -2.76 -13.44 2.77
CA ASP A 47 -3.82 -14.33 3.23
C ASP A 47 -4.65 -13.76 4.39
N ARG A 48 -4.21 -12.65 4.99
CA ARG A 48 -4.86 -12.02 6.16
C ARG A 48 -5.48 -10.65 5.86
N VAL A 49 -5.12 -10.03 4.73
CA VAL A 49 -5.48 -8.64 4.44
C VAL A 49 -6.02 -8.51 3.02
N ASP A 50 -7.18 -7.86 2.92
CA ASP A 50 -7.72 -7.34 1.66
C ASP A 50 -7.47 -5.84 1.57
N LEU A 51 -7.02 -5.38 0.40
CA LEU A 51 -6.79 -3.96 0.10
C LEU A 51 -7.85 -3.46 -0.88
N PHE A 52 -8.69 -2.52 -0.42
CA PHE A 52 -9.66 -1.84 -1.26
C PHE A 52 -9.12 -0.46 -1.65
N ILE A 53 -9.13 -0.16 -2.95
CA ILE A 53 -8.76 1.15 -3.47
C ILE A 53 -10.01 1.79 -4.05
N ASP A 54 -10.43 2.91 -3.47
CA ASP A 54 -11.39 3.79 -4.11
C ASP A 54 -10.62 4.74 -5.05
N THR A 55 -10.86 4.60 -6.34
CA THR A 55 -10.24 5.45 -7.36
C THR A 55 -11.00 6.75 -7.58
N GLY A 56 -12.06 7.01 -6.80
CA GLY A 56 -12.68 8.32 -6.61
C GLY A 56 -12.67 9.15 -7.87
N ALA A 57 -13.27 8.66 -8.96
CA ALA A 57 -13.48 9.48 -10.14
C ALA A 57 -14.41 10.61 -9.71
N SER A 58 -13.83 11.74 -9.28
CA SER A 58 -14.55 12.99 -9.16
C SER A 58 -14.90 13.37 -10.59
N GLY A 59 -16.05 12.88 -11.06
CA GLY A 59 -16.69 13.39 -12.27
C GLY A 59 -16.80 14.92 -12.17
N PRO A 60 -16.78 15.64 -13.29
CA PRO A 60 -16.78 17.09 -13.27
C PRO A 60 -17.98 17.56 -12.45
N SER A 61 -17.70 18.34 -11.39
CA SER A 61 -18.73 19.10 -10.70
C SER A 61 -19.27 20.10 -11.72
N ALA A 62 -20.39 19.75 -12.33
CA ALA A 62 -21.21 20.67 -13.10
C ALA A 62 -21.97 21.55 -12.10
N ASP A 63 -21.26 22.49 -11.50
CA ASP A 63 -21.91 23.62 -10.83
C ASP A 63 -21.15 24.89 -11.15
N GLY A 64 -21.76 25.74 -11.98
CA GLY A 64 -21.22 27.02 -12.40
C GLY A 64 -21.51 27.41 -13.85
N ALA A 65 -22.80 27.57 -14.21
CA ALA A 65 -23.37 28.62 -15.08
C ALA A 65 -24.70 28.18 -15.71
#